data_AF-A0A9W9VJK1-F1
#
_entry.id   AF-A0A9W9VJK1-F1
#
_cell.length_a   1.000
_cell.length_b   1.000
_cell.length_c   1.000
_cell.angle_alpha   90.00
_cell.angle_beta   90.00
_cell.angle_gamma   90.00
#
_symmetry.space_group_name_H-M   'P 1'
#
loop_
_entity.id
_entity.type
_entity.pdbx_description
1 polymer ?
#
loop_
_entity_poly.entity_id
_entity_poly.type
_entity_poly.pdbx_seq_one_letter_code
_entity_poly.pdbx_strand_id
1 'polypeptide(L)'
;MPPTQLTQIPQAVLDLGDELEELVYIKMAIGIYDRTMSAIINSTTTPAQLNLHRGSWLQAKSKVASLHRSIVADFNRLPRHMKRTFVRAYRLTLNDHGFRPSADNLEITRPGSRRVVIVL
;
A
#
# COMPACT_ATOMS: atom_id res chain seq x y z
N MET A 1 -13.30 27.15 -30.36
CA MET A 1 -12.92 25.81 -29.86
C MET A 1 -13.22 25.77 -28.37
N PRO A 2 -13.95 24.77 -27.85
CA PRO A 2 -14.15 24.67 -26.41
C PRO A 2 -12.83 24.20 -25.77
N PRO A 3 -12.46 24.71 -24.59
CA PRO A 3 -11.24 24.30 -23.91
C PRO A 3 -11.39 22.84 -23.46
N THR A 4 -10.40 22.03 -23.82
CA THR A 4 -10.24 20.67 -23.31
C THR A 4 -10.17 20.75 -21.79
N GLN A 5 -11.26 20.39 -21.10
CA GLN A 5 -11.27 20.26 -19.65
C GLN A 5 -10.30 19.13 -19.28
N LEU A 6 -9.03 19.48 -19.06
CA LEU A 6 -8.11 18.64 -18.32
C LEU A 6 -8.79 18.36 -17.00
N THR A 7 -9.26 17.12 -16.84
CA THR A 7 -9.94 16.68 -15.63
C THR A 7 -8.89 16.67 -14.53
N GLN A 8 -8.80 17.78 -13.80
CA GLN A 8 -7.75 17.98 -12.81
C GLN A 8 -7.99 16.96 -11.68
N ILE A 9 -7.10 15.98 -11.58
CA ILE A 9 -7.16 15.00 -10.50
C ILE A 9 -6.85 15.76 -9.20
N PRO A 10 -7.69 15.65 -8.16
CA PRO A 10 -7.44 16.33 -6.90
C PRO A 10 -6.12 15.89 -6.28
N GLN A 11 -5.36 16.82 -5.71
CA GLN A 11 -4.03 16.53 -5.12
C GLN A 11 -4.08 15.37 -4.12
N ALA A 12 -5.10 15.34 -3.24
CA ALA A 12 -5.26 14.26 -2.26
C ALA A 12 -5.45 12.86 -2.88
N VAL A 13 -5.90 12.77 -4.14
CA VAL A 13 -5.98 11.50 -4.89
C VAL A 13 -4.62 11.11 -5.48
N LEU A 14 -3.80 12.10 -5.86
CA LEU A 14 -2.43 11.89 -6.31
C LEU A 14 -1.54 11.45 -5.14
N ASP A 15 -1.59 12.17 -4.01
CA ASP A 15 -0.81 11.86 -2.81
C ASP A 15 -1.09 10.43 -2.33
N LEU A 16 -2.37 10.02 -2.32
CA LEU A 16 -2.76 8.66 -1.96
C LEU A 16 -2.30 7.61 -2.98
N GLY A 17 -2.17 8.00 -4.25
CA GLY A 17 -1.57 7.18 -5.31
C GLY A 17 -0.08 6.96 -5.07
N ASP A 18 0.64 8.02 -4.73
CA ASP A 18 2.07 7.98 -4.44
C ASP A 18 2.36 7.09 -3.21
N GLU A 19 1.55 7.18 -2.15
CA GLU A 19 1.65 6.28 -0.99
C GLU A 19 1.40 4.81 -1.38
N LEU A 20 0.45 4.55 -2.28
CA LEU A 20 0.17 3.21 -2.77
C LEU A 20 1.34 2.65 -3.61
N GLU A 21 1.95 3.49 -4.44
CA GLU A 21 3.14 3.12 -5.21
C GLU A 21 4.34 2.82 -4.30
N GLU A 22 4.56 3.65 -3.27
CA GLU A 22 5.61 3.41 -2.28
C GLU A 22 5.39 2.07 -1.56
N LEU A 23 4.15 1.77 -1.16
CA LEU A 23 3.80 0.48 -0.56
C LEU A 23 4.13 -0.69 -1.48
N VAL A 24 3.78 -0.59 -2.77
CA VAL A 24 4.05 -1.61 -3.79
C VAL A 24 5.56 -1.84 -3.90
N TYR A 25 6.33 -0.76 -4.03
CA TYR A 25 7.78 -0.81 -4.13
C TYR A 25 8.42 -1.50 -2.92
N ILE A 26 8.05 -1.10 -1.70
CA ILE A 26 8.61 -1.69 -0.48
C ILE A 26 8.22 -3.16 -0.36
N LYS A 27 6.98 -3.54 -0.71
CA LYS A 27 6.56 -4.96 -0.71
C LYS A 27 7.36 -5.81 -1.70
N MET A 28 7.67 -5.29 -2.89
CA MET A 28 8.51 -5.99 -3.86
C MET A 28 9.94 -6.15 -3.35
N ALA A 29 10.54 -5.08 -2.84
CA ALA A 29 11.87 -5.13 -2.22
C ALA A 29 11.89 -6.14 -1.07
N ILE A 30 10.79 -6.21 -0.32
CA ILE A 30 10.59 -7.21 0.73
C ILE A 30 10.61 -8.63 0.16
N GLY A 31 9.76 -8.93 -0.80
CA GLY A 31 9.70 -10.26 -1.41
C GLY A 31 11.03 -10.73 -2.01
N ILE A 32 11.82 -9.82 -2.61
CA ILE A 32 13.15 -10.12 -3.13
C ILE A 32 14.11 -10.47 -1.99
N TYR A 33 14.14 -9.64 -0.94
CA TYR A 33 15.01 -9.84 0.21
C TYR A 33 14.70 -11.15 0.95
N ASP A 34 13.42 -11.50 1.17
CA ASP A 34 13.04 -12.78 1.78
C ASP A 34 13.61 -13.98 0.99
N ARG A 35 13.67 -13.87 -0.35
CA ARG A 35 14.25 -14.92 -1.21
C ARG A 35 15.78 -14.96 -1.12
N THR A 36 16.45 -13.82 -1.03
CA THR A 36 17.92 -13.73 -1.04
C THR A 36 18.55 -13.89 0.34
N MET A 37 17.79 -13.71 1.42
CA MET A 37 18.29 -13.79 2.80
C MET A 37 18.93 -15.14 3.13
N SER A 38 18.41 -16.24 2.56
CA SER A 38 19.01 -17.58 2.72
C SER A 38 20.43 -17.66 2.17
N ALA A 39 20.74 -16.93 1.08
CA ALA A 39 22.09 -16.86 0.54
C ALA A 39 23.02 -16.01 1.43
N ILE A 40 22.51 -14.93 2.01
CA ILE A 40 23.25 -14.04 2.92
C ILE A 40 23.63 -14.75 4.22
N ILE A 41 22.76 -15.63 4.73
CA ILE A 41 23.03 -16.43 5.93
C ILE A 41 24.16 -17.45 5.66
N ASN A 42 24.27 -17.94 4.43
CA ASN A 42 25.25 -18.96 4.04
C ASN A 42 26.57 -18.37 3.50
N SER A 43 26.67 -17.05 3.32
CA SER A 43 27.91 -16.36 2.95
C SER A 43 28.75 -16.01 4.18
N THR A 44 29.99 -15.56 3.97
CA THR A 44 30.95 -15.11 5.00
C THR A 44 30.56 -13.76 5.64
N THR A 45 29.28 -13.62 5.99
CA THR A 45 28.71 -12.39 6.54
C THR A 45 29.01 -12.34 8.04
N THR A 46 29.55 -11.22 8.52
CA THR A 46 29.81 -11.08 9.96
C THR A 46 28.50 -10.97 10.75
N PRO A 47 28.49 -11.33 12.04
CA PRO A 47 27.28 -11.18 12.89
C PRO A 47 26.73 -9.76 12.92
N ALA A 48 27.61 -8.75 12.89
CA ALA A 48 27.20 -7.34 12.86
C ALA A 48 26.46 -6.97 11.56
N GLN A 49 26.97 -7.42 10.40
CA GLN A 49 26.31 -7.22 9.11
C GLN A 49 24.96 -7.95 9.06
N LEU A 50 24.90 -9.18 9.56
CA LEU A 50 23.64 -9.94 9.63
C LEU A 50 22.58 -9.24 10.48
N ASN A 51 22.98 -8.66 11.62
CA ASN A 51 22.07 -7.90 12.48
C ASN A 51 21.58 -6.61 11.81
N LEU A 52 22.46 -5.90 11.09
CA LEU A 52 22.07 -4.71 10.34
C LEU A 52 21.04 -5.05 9.26
N HIS A 53 21.30 -6.10 8.50
CA HIS A 53 20.39 -6.66 7.50
C HIS A 53 19.02 -7.00 8.10
N ARG A 54 18.98 -7.73 9.22
CA ARG A 54 17.73 -8.04 9.95
C ARG A 54 17.03 -6.79 10.48
N GLY A 55 17.77 -5.79 10.94
CA GLY A 55 17.22 -4.52 11.42
C GLY A 55 16.50 -3.76 10.31
N SER A 56 17.19 -3.53 9.19
CA SER A 56 16.61 -2.88 8.00
C SER A 56 15.38 -3.64 7.49
N TRP A 57 15.43 -4.96 7.54
CA TRP A 57 14.33 -5.84 7.17
C TRP A 57 13.06 -5.61 8.00
N LEU A 58 13.21 -5.63 9.32
CA LEU A 58 12.10 -5.40 10.25
C LEU A 58 11.55 -3.98 10.12
N GLN A 59 12.42 -3.00 9.89
CA GLN A 59 12.02 -1.61 9.64
C GLN A 59 11.17 -1.49 8.36
N ALA A 60 11.57 -2.13 7.26
CA ALA A 60 10.80 -2.15 6.01
C ALA A 60 9.41 -2.77 6.22
N LYS A 61 9.33 -3.91 6.93
CA LYS A 61 8.04 -4.54 7.27
C LYS A 61 7.15 -3.64 8.13
N SER A 62 7.73 -2.94 9.10
CA SER A 62 7.02 -1.95 9.90
C SER A 62 6.47 -0.80 9.05
N LYS A 63 7.27 -0.29 8.11
CA LYS A 63 6.87 0.76 7.17
C LYS A 63 5.69 0.32 6.28
N VAL A 64 5.70 -0.90 5.75
CA VAL A 64 4.53 -1.47 5.01
C VAL A 64 3.27 -1.46 5.87
N ALA A 65 3.38 -1.88 7.13
CA ALA A 65 2.22 -1.87 8.02
C ALA A 65 1.74 -0.45 8.33
N SER A 66 2.64 0.53 8.41
CA SER A 66 2.31 1.94 8.59
C SER A 66 1.58 2.50 7.36
N LEU A 67 2.14 2.34 6.16
CA LEU A 67 1.55 2.80 4.90
C LEU A 67 0.17 2.20 4.66
N HIS A 68 -0.02 0.90 4.92
CA HIS A 68 -1.36 0.30 4.85
C HIS A 68 -2.39 1.01 5.74
N ARG A 69 -2.00 1.44 6.96
CA ARG A 69 -2.92 2.13 7.86
C ARG A 69 -3.19 3.56 7.39
N SER A 70 -2.16 4.27 6.92
CA SER A 70 -2.28 5.62 6.37
C SER A 70 -3.23 5.64 5.18
N ILE A 71 -2.96 4.81 4.17
CA ILE A 71 -3.76 4.73 2.95
C ILE A 71 -5.23 4.43 3.27
N VAL A 72 -5.52 3.50 4.18
CA VAL A 72 -6.91 3.21 4.60
C VAL A 72 -7.54 4.42 5.28
N ALA A 73 -6.84 5.06 6.20
CA ALA A 73 -7.35 6.21 6.95
C ALA A 73 -7.63 7.40 6.02
N ASP A 74 -6.67 7.75 5.17
CA ASP A 74 -6.75 8.92 4.30
C ASP A 74 -7.75 8.69 3.17
N PHE A 75 -7.78 7.49 2.56
CA PHE A 75 -8.85 7.11 1.65
C PHE A 75 -10.23 7.31 2.27
N ASN A 76 -10.43 6.81 3.50
CA ASN A 76 -11.74 6.86 4.15
C ASN A 76 -12.20 8.29 4.50
N ARG A 77 -11.26 9.24 4.63
CA ARG A 77 -11.54 10.68 4.82
C ARG A 77 -11.89 11.40 3.52
N LEU A 78 -11.58 10.85 2.36
CA LEU A 78 -11.86 11.51 1.08
C LEU A 78 -13.36 11.67 0.79
N PRO A 79 -13.77 12.74 0.09
CA PRO A 79 -15.11 12.85 -0.47
C PRO A 79 -15.45 11.72 -1.44
N ARG A 80 -16.75 11.39 -1.55
CA ARG A 80 -17.26 10.27 -2.37
C ARG A 80 -16.77 10.26 -3.82
N HIS A 81 -16.71 11.41 -4.48
CA HIS A 81 -16.28 11.49 -5.88
C HIS A 81 -14.77 11.19 -6.02
N MET A 82 -13.94 11.66 -5.08
CA MET A 82 -12.49 11.40 -5.06
C MET A 82 -12.18 9.93 -4.77
N LYS A 83 -12.89 9.32 -3.83
CA LYS A 83 -12.81 7.88 -3.54
C LYS A 83 -13.03 7.03 -4.80
N ARG A 84 -14.07 7.37 -5.56
CA ARG A 84 -14.38 6.69 -6.83
C ARG A 84 -13.27 6.87 -7.87
N THR A 85 -12.74 8.09 -8.01
CA THR A 85 -11.62 8.36 -8.92
C THR A 85 -10.40 7.52 -8.55
N PHE A 86 -10.01 7.51 -7.28
CA PHE A 86 -8.88 6.72 -6.77
C PHE A 86 -9.08 5.22 -7.01
N VAL A 87 -10.22 4.66 -6.59
CA VAL A 87 -10.47 3.21 -6.77
C VAL A 87 -10.52 2.84 -8.24
N ARG A 88 -11.08 3.69 -9.11
CA ARG A 88 -11.10 3.43 -10.56
C ARG A 88 -9.70 3.40 -11.15
N ALA A 89 -8.82 4.32 -10.74
CA ALA A 89 -7.45 4.40 -11.24
C ALA A 89 -6.59 3.21 -10.76
N TYR A 90 -6.73 2.81 -9.49
CA TYR A 90 -5.82 1.85 -8.85
C TYR A 90 -6.46 0.50 -8.53
N ARG A 91 -7.59 0.13 -9.16
CA ARG A 91 -8.39 -1.05 -8.78
C ARG A 91 -7.57 -2.34 -8.73
N LEU A 92 -6.76 -2.57 -9.76
CA LEU A 92 -5.94 -3.78 -9.87
C LEU A 92 -4.90 -3.82 -8.76
N THR A 93 -4.13 -2.74 -8.62
CA THR A 93 -3.11 -2.57 -7.56
C THR A 93 -3.70 -2.75 -6.17
N LEU A 94 -4.88 -2.17 -5.89
CA LEU A 94 -5.56 -2.32 -4.61
C LEU A 94 -5.86 -3.79 -4.31
N ASN A 95 -6.45 -4.51 -5.28
CA ASN A 95 -6.78 -5.93 -5.12
C ASN A 95 -5.53 -6.80 -4.92
N ASP A 96 -4.51 -6.62 -5.76
CA ASP A 96 -3.26 -7.39 -5.72
C ASP A 96 -2.52 -7.20 -4.39
N HIS A 97 -2.64 -6.02 -3.79
CA HIS A 97 -2.00 -5.68 -2.53
C HIS A 97 -2.92 -5.85 -1.31
N GLY A 98 -4.08 -6.49 -1.49
CA GLY A 98 -4.95 -6.98 -0.41
C GLY A 98 -5.91 -5.93 0.15
N PHE A 99 -6.01 -4.76 -0.45
CA PHE A 99 -7.10 -3.84 -0.15
C PHE A 99 -8.39 -4.39 -0.74
N ARG A 100 -9.49 -4.23 -0.01
CA ARG A 100 -10.82 -4.59 -0.50
C ARG A 100 -11.70 -3.36 -0.51
N PRO A 101 -11.91 -2.74 -1.68
CA PRO A 101 -12.95 -1.75 -1.87
C PRO A 101 -14.32 -2.37 -1.54
N SER A 102 -15.18 -1.62 -0.87
CA SER A 102 -16.58 -2.01 -0.68
C SER A 102 -17.32 -2.09 -2.02
N ALA A 103 -18.50 -2.71 -2.04
CA ALA A 103 -19.33 -2.79 -3.26
C ALA A 103 -19.53 -1.41 -3.92
N ASP A 104 -19.64 -0.36 -3.10
CA ASP A 104 -19.85 1.02 -3.55
C ASP A 104 -18.56 1.84 -3.73
N ASN A 105 -17.39 1.26 -3.47
CA ASN A 105 -16.07 1.90 -3.49
C ASN A 105 -15.97 3.12 -2.55
N LEU A 106 -16.71 3.10 -1.43
CA LEU A 106 -16.74 4.20 -0.46
C LEU A 106 -15.81 3.98 0.73
N GLU A 107 -15.34 2.74 0.90
CA GLU A 107 -14.41 2.36 1.95
C GLU A 107 -13.45 1.31 1.40
N ILE A 108 -12.22 1.31 1.91
CA ILE A 108 -11.27 0.20 1.74
C ILE A 108 -10.91 -0.35 3.12
N THR A 109 -10.80 -1.67 3.22
CA THR A 109 -10.33 -2.32 4.45
C THR A 109 -8.89 -2.76 4.34
N ARG A 110 -8.20 -2.81 5.49
CA ARG A 110 -6.83 -3.33 5.59
C ARG A 110 -6.76 -4.81 5.15
N PRO A 111 -5.69 -5.23 4.48
CA PRO A 111 -5.44 -6.65 4.21
C PRO A 111 -5.55 -7.50 5.48
N GLY A 112 -6.31 -8.60 5.41
CA GLY A 112 -6.52 -9.52 6.54
C GLY A 112 -7.54 -9.06 7.59
N SER A 113 -8.11 -7.85 7.47
CA SER A 113 -9.19 -7.39 8.33
C SER A 113 -10.52 -7.97 7.83
N ARG A 114 -10.89 -9.16 8.32
CA ARG A 114 -12.27 -9.65 8.20
C ARG A 114 -13.16 -8.69 9.00
N ARG A 115 -13.85 -7.76 8.33
CA ARG A 115 -14.96 -7.06 8.98
C ARG A 115 -16.06 -8.09 9.28
N VAL A 116 -16.31 -8.32 10.56
CA VAL A 116 -17.58 -8.82 11.05
C VAL A 116 -18.63 -7.81 10.57
N VAL A 117 -19.43 -8.20 9.60
CA VAL A 117 -20.62 -7.44 9.23
C VAL A 117 -21.58 -7.62 10.40
N ILE A 118 -21.63 -6.65 11.30
CA ILE A 118 -22.75 -6.56 12.25
C ILE A 118 -23.92 -6.06 11.42
N VAL A 119 -24.77 -6.98 11.01
CA VAL A 119 -26.14 -6.67 10.57
C VAL A 119 -26.91 -6.41 11.88
N LEU A 120 -27.28 -5.16 12.12
CA LEU A 120 -28.27 -4.75 13.11
C LEU A 120 -29.54 -4.35 12.38
#